data_AF-K1TAP4-F1
#
_entry.id   AF-K1TAP4-F1
#
_cell.length_a   1.000
_cell.length_b   1.000
_cell.length_c   1.000
_cell.angle_alpha   90.00
_cell.angle_beta   90.00
_cell.angle_gamma   90.00
#
_symmetry.space_group_name_H-M   'P 1'
#
loop_
_entity.id
_entity.type
_entity.pdbx_description
1 polymer ?
#
loop_
_entity_poly.entity_id
_entity_poly.type
_entity_poly.pdbx_seq_one_letter_code
_entity_poly.pdbx_strand_id
1 'polypeptide(L)'
;INITLKKTFGLWIYKEEKKENIRCLCPKCLNDYIHNPDYIVRRLDPFAKVKDHCDKCNQTGWDYVISERQCNAREKGCQNV
;
A
#
# COMPACT_ATOMS: atom_id res chain seq x y z
N ILE A 1 16.03 -5.10 24.29
CA ILE A 1 15.95 -3.82 23.55
C ILE A 1 14.59 -3.20 23.85
N ASN A 2 14.55 -2.05 24.53
CA ASN A 2 13.33 -1.50 25.17
C ASN A 2 12.46 -0.69 24.17
N ILE A 3 11.19 -1.05 24.07
CA ILE A 3 10.13 -0.51 23.20
C ILE A 3 9.87 0.99 23.39
N THR A 4 10.16 1.54 24.56
CA THR A 4 9.85 2.93 24.93
C THR A 4 10.63 3.97 24.11
N LEU A 5 11.86 3.66 23.69
CA LEU A 5 12.69 4.59 22.92
C LEU A 5 12.23 4.78 21.46
N LYS A 6 11.48 3.83 20.88
CA LYS A 6 11.02 3.99 19.49
C LYS A 6 9.91 5.04 19.34
N LYS A 7 9.11 5.26 20.39
CA LYS A 7 8.00 6.24 20.36
C LYS A 7 8.43 7.68 20.56
N THR A 8 9.50 7.92 21.34
CA THR A 8 9.92 9.29 21.70
C THR A 8 10.79 9.97 20.64
N PHE A 9 11.43 9.21 19.75
CA PHE A 9 12.38 9.75 18.76
C PHE A 9 11.79 10.03 17.37
N GLY A 10 10.47 9.91 17.18
CA GLY A 10 9.88 10.13 15.85
C GLY A 10 10.42 9.18 14.77
N LEU A 11 10.96 8.01 15.18
CA LEU A 11 11.29 6.91 14.27
C LEU A 11 9.98 6.25 13.75
N TRP A 12 9.12 7.04 13.14
CA TRP A 12 8.25 6.53 12.09
C TRP A 12 9.17 6.23 10.93
N ILE A 13 9.66 4.99 10.87
CA ILE A 13 10.37 4.49 9.71
C ILE A 13 9.29 4.37 8.62
N TYR A 14 9.06 5.45 7.89
CA TYR A 14 8.42 5.39 6.58
C TYR A 14 9.34 4.52 5.75
N LYS A 15 9.05 3.23 5.68
CA LYS A 15 9.70 2.37 4.69
C LYS A 15 9.37 3.02 3.34
N GLU A 16 10.40 3.41 2.61
CA GLU A 16 10.21 4.13 1.34
C GLU A 16 9.50 3.18 0.38
N GLU A 17 8.20 3.38 0.20
CA GLU A 17 7.38 2.57 -0.69
C GLU A 17 7.75 2.94 -2.12
N LYS A 18 8.10 1.95 -2.93
CA LYS A 18 8.42 2.20 -4.34
C LYS A 18 7.21 2.85 -4.99
N LYS A 19 7.41 3.99 -5.65
CA LYS A 19 6.34 4.76 -6.31
C LYS A 19 5.52 3.94 -7.31
N GLU A 20 6.12 2.90 -7.89
CA GLU A 20 5.45 1.95 -8.80
C GLU A 20 4.26 1.19 -8.17
N ASN A 21 4.23 1.06 -6.84
CA ASN A 21 3.20 0.34 -6.10
C ASN A 21 2.09 1.26 -5.55
N ILE A 22 2.16 2.57 -5.79
CA ILE A 22 1.19 3.54 -5.28
C ILE A 22 0.12 3.77 -6.34
N ARG A 23 -1.16 3.64 -5.96
CA ARG A 23 -2.30 3.86 -6.84
C ARG A 23 -3.42 4.61 -6.12
N CYS A 24 -4.06 5.56 -6.79
CA CYS A 24 -5.24 6.22 -6.24
C CYS A 24 -6.48 5.37 -6.55
N LEU A 25 -7.14 4.88 -5.51
CA LEU A 25 -8.31 4.01 -5.65
C LEU A 25 -9.51 4.58 -4.87
N CYS A 26 -10.66 4.57 -5.53
CA CYS A 26 -11.94 4.79 -4.86
C CYS A 26 -12.36 3.52 -4.10
N PRO A 27 -13.31 3.62 -3.14
CA PRO A 27 -13.74 2.47 -2.35
C PRO A 27 -14.25 1.27 -3.19
N LYS A 28 -14.86 1.54 -4.35
CA LYS A 28 -15.34 0.49 -5.27
C LYS A 28 -14.18 -0.29 -5.87
N CYS A 29 -13.21 0.41 -6.47
CA CYS A 29 -12.05 -0.22 -7.10
C CYS A 29 -11.10 -0.84 -6.06
N LEU A 30 -11.01 -0.25 -4.87
CA LEU A 30 -10.25 -0.80 -3.74
C LEU A 30 -10.77 -2.17 -3.33
N ASN A 31 -12.09 -2.35 -3.33
CA ASN A 31 -12.73 -3.60 -2.92
C ASN A 31 -12.20 -4.77 -3.74
N ASP A 32 -12.06 -4.61 -5.07
CA ASP A 32 -11.53 -5.63 -5.96
C ASP A 32 -10.12 -6.09 -5.54
N TYR A 33 -9.24 -5.16 -5.14
CA TYR A 33 -7.91 -5.50 -4.66
C TYR A 33 -7.90 -6.16 -3.28
N ILE A 34 -8.83 -5.77 -2.38
CA ILE A 34 -8.94 -6.36 -1.04
C ILE A 34 -9.48 -7.79 -1.10
N HIS A 35 -10.39 -8.09 -2.04
CA HIS A 35 -10.92 -9.44 -2.24
C HIS A 35 -9.90 -10.41 -2.83
N ASN A 36 -8.85 -9.90 -3.48
CA ASN A 36 -7.77 -10.72 -4.01
C ASN A 36 -6.73 -11.01 -2.92
N PRO A 37 -6.58 -12.27 -2.46
CA PRO A 37 -5.63 -12.61 -1.38
C PRO A 37 -4.16 -12.44 -1.78
N ASP A 38 -3.89 -12.41 -3.08
CA ASP A 38 -2.55 -12.23 -3.66
C ASP A 38 -2.01 -10.82 -3.49
N TYR A 39 -2.84 -9.84 -3.12
CA TYR A 39 -2.42 -8.46 -2.90
C TYR A 39 -2.52 -8.07 -1.43
N ILE A 40 -1.55 -7.29 -0.98
CA ILE A 40 -1.55 -6.59 0.29
C ILE A 40 -1.82 -5.13 -0.02
N VAL A 41 -2.94 -4.62 0.48
CA VAL A 41 -3.32 -3.23 0.29
C VAL A 41 -3.16 -2.46 1.60
N ARG A 42 -2.43 -1.34 1.55
CA ARG A 42 -2.19 -0.47 2.69
C ARG A 42 -2.45 0.98 2.32
N ARG A 43 -2.98 1.77 3.26
CA ARG A 43 -3.15 3.21 3.04
C ARG A 43 -1.77 3.90 3.04
N LEU A 44 -1.50 4.73 2.03
CA LEU A 44 -0.22 5.46 1.92
C LEU A 44 -0.09 6.48 3.05
N ASP A 45 -1.05 7.39 3.16
CA ASP A 45 -1.13 8.39 4.22
C ASP A 45 -2.47 8.26 4.99
N PRO A 46 -2.45 7.71 6.22
CA PRO A 46 -3.62 7.64 7.08
C PRO A 46 -4.22 9.02 7.42
N PHE A 47 -3.42 10.09 7.38
CA PHE A 47 -3.80 11.44 7.77
C PHE A 47 -4.18 12.33 6.59
N ALA A 48 -4.14 11.80 5.36
CA ALA A 48 -4.57 12.52 4.17
C ALA A 48 -6.00 13.06 4.36
N LYS A 49 -6.15 14.37 4.21
CA LYS A 49 -7.43 15.08 4.33
C LYS A 49 -8.13 15.26 2.99
N VAL A 50 -7.35 15.28 1.90
CA VAL A 50 -7.82 15.54 0.54
C VAL A 50 -7.84 14.23 -0.23
N LYS A 51 -8.94 14.00 -0.95
CA LYS A 51 -9.08 12.87 -1.86
C LYS A 51 -8.62 13.28 -3.25
N ASP A 52 -7.99 12.35 -3.95
CA ASP A 52 -7.57 12.52 -5.34
C ASP A 52 -8.49 11.71 -6.29
N HIS A 53 -8.26 11.81 -7.59
CA HIS A 53 -9.01 11.09 -8.61
C HIS A 53 -8.51 9.65 -8.76
N CYS A 54 -9.44 8.70 -8.65
CA CYS A 54 -9.19 7.29 -8.84
C CYS A 54 -8.74 7.00 -10.26
N ASP A 55 -7.63 6.29 -10.40
CA ASP A 55 -7.02 6.03 -11.70
C ASP A 55 -7.86 5.11 -12.62
N LYS A 56 -8.81 4.34 -12.06
CA LYS A 56 -9.65 3.41 -12.84
C LYS A 56 -10.97 4.01 -13.30
N CYS A 57 -11.59 4.84 -12.48
CA CYS A 57 -12.97 5.30 -12.71
C CYS A 57 -13.18 6.81 -12.48
N ASN A 58 -12.10 7.55 -12.24
CA ASN A 58 -12.06 9.00 -12.05
C ASN A 58 -12.93 9.54 -10.88
N GLN A 59 -13.50 8.66 -10.05
CA GLN A 59 -14.19 9.02 -8.80
C GLN A 59 -13.17 9.42 -7.72
N THR A 60 -13.61 10.11 -6.68
CA THR A 60 -12.71 10.48 -5.58
C THR A 60 -12.26 9.25 -4.78
N GLY A 61 -10.96 9.19 -4.50
CA GLY A 61 -10.28 8.06 -3.88
C GLY A 61 -9.15 8.49 -2.96
N TRP A 62 -8.40 7.50 -2.49
CA TRP A 62 -7.22 7.69 -1.66
C TRP A 62 -6.05 6.93 -2.24
N ASP A 63 -4.85 7.34 -1.87
CA ASP A 63 -3.64 6.65 -2.28
C ASP A 63 -3.42 5.41 -1.42
N TYR A 64 -3.34 4.28 -2.12
CA TYR A 64 -3.03 2.99 -1.54
C TYR A 64 -1.72 2.48 -2.11
N VAL A 65 -0.96 1.83 -1.24
CA VAL A 65 0.19 1.02 -1.60
C VAL A 65 -0.33 -0.39 -1.81
N ILE A 66 -0.15 -0.91 -3.02
CA ILE A 66 -0.54 -2.26 -3.41
C ILE A 66 0.76 -3.03 -3.60
N SER A 67 0.97 -4.05 -2.77
CA SER A 67 2.12 -4.94 -2.90
C SER A 67 1.62 -6.35 -3.12
N GLU A 68 2.29 -7.12 -3.96
CA GLU A 68 2.01 -8.55 -4.06
C GLU A 68 2.38 -9.22 -2.74
N ARG A 69 1.46 -10.02 -2.21
CA ARG A 69 1.74 -10.94 -1.12
C ARG A 69 2.73 -11.95 -1.68
N GLN A 70 4.01 -11.82 -1.34
CA GLN A 70 4.95 -12.90 -1.59
C GLN A 70 4.44 -14.13 -0.82
N CYS A 71 3.76 -15.03 -1.55
CA CYS A 71 3.62 -16.41 -1.11
C CYS A 71 5.05 -16.87 -0.85
N ASN A 72 5.35 -17.29 0.38
CA ASN A 72 6.63 -17.89 0.72
C ASN A 72 6.75 -19.25 0.01
N ALA A 73 6.76 -19.26 -1.31
CA ALA A 73 7.43 -20.27 -2.07
C ALA A 73 8.89 -19.88 -2.05
N ARG A 74 9.66 -20.50 -1.16
CA ARG A 74 10.99 -20.94 -1.56
C ARG A 74 10.84 -21.47 -3.00
N GLU A 75 11.54 -20.87 -3.95
CA GLU A 75 11.46 -21.16 -5.39
C GLU A 75 10.18 -20.59 -6.02
N LYS A 76 10.17 -19.58 -6.88
CA LYS A 76 11.04 -19.31 -8.03
C LYS A 76 10.92 -17.85 -8.43
N GLY A 77 11.97 -17.33 -9.08
CA GLY A 77 11.93 -16.02 -9.71
C GLY A 77 10.79 -15.91 -10.70
N CYS A 78 9.99 -14.85 -10.56
CA CYS A 78 9.18 -14.34 -11.66
C CYS A 78 9.84 -13.06 -12.13
N GLN A 79 10.31 -13.14 -13.37
CA GLN A 79 11.02 -12.11 -14.11
C GLN A 79 10.12 -10.90 -14.31
N ASN A 80 10.75 -9.71 -14.26
CA ASN A 80 10.25 -8.53 -14.95
C ASN A 80 10.05 -8.87 -16.43
N VAL A 81 8.85 -8.61 -16.97
CA VAL A 81 8.64 -8.40 -18.41
C VAL A 81 8.14 -6.97 -18.62
#